data_AF-A0A3M1A9M5-F1
#
_entry.id   AF-A0A3M1A9M5-F1
#
_cell.length_a   1.000
_cell.length_b   1.000
_cell.length_c   1.000
_cell.angle_alpha   90.00
_cell.angle_beta   90.00
_cell.angle_gamma   90.00
#
_symmetry.space_group_name_H-M   'P 1'
#
loop_
_entity.id
_entity.type
_entity.pdbx_description
1 polymer ?
#
loop_
_entity_poly.entity_id
_entity_poly.type
_entity_poly.pdbx_seq_one_letter_code
_entity_poly.pdbx_strand_id
1 'polypeptide(L)'
;MRASLEVGSYRQELRAAPGPAGREAERPPRGGAGRALPGAGRRAIQPQPSQATPNDAHSKPLALLLPAAGSATRMRGGDKLLEEVGGEPLLARQARAGLAAGLTVIVTLPALDHPRGATLAGLDVIRVPVPDAAEGMAASIRAGVAACPEEAEGLMILPADMPEIDAGDLATLAAGFAEDPARVLRATGEDGTPGHPVVFPRRLFAALAALKGDEGARSILKGEDVRLLALPGRHALTDLDTPEDWAAWRATRSG
;
A
#
# COMPACT_ATOMS: atom_id res chain seq x y z
N MET A 1 -6.30 -16.08 52.14
CA MET A 1 -5.11 -15.32 51.73
C MET A 1 -5.57 -14.36 50.63
N ARG A 2 -5.96 -13.13 51.01
CA ARG A 2 -6.45 -12.09 50.09
C ARG A 2 -5.30 -11.10 49.89
N ALA A 3 -4.88 -10.88 48.64
CA ALA A 3 -3.96 -9.80 48.29
C ALA A 3 -4.77 -8.70 47.60
N SER A 4 -4.69 -7.50 48.19
CA SER A 4 -5.34 -6.27 47.78
C SER A 4 -4.53 -5.54 46.71
N LEU A 5 -5.25 -4.70 45.97
CA LEU A 5 -4.86 -3.73 44.96
C LEU A 5 -3.72 -2.80 45.38
N GLU A 6 -2.94 -2.33 44.39
CA GLU A 6 -2.49 -0.94 44.33
C GLU A 6 -2.42 -0.45 42.88
N VAL A 7 -3.09 0.68 42.65
CA VAL A 7 -3.25 1.37 41.36
C VAL A 7 -2.37 2.62 41.42
N GLY A 8 -1.32 2.66 40.60
CA GLY A 8 -0.40 3.80 40.53
C GLY A 8 -0.90 4.89 39.58
N SER A 9 -1.33 6.02 40.14
CA SER A 9 -1.66 7.25 39.42
C SER A 9 -0.40 8.10 39.21
N TYR A 10 -0.11 8.52 37.99
CA TYR A 10 0.80 9.65 37.75
C TYR A 10 0.14 10.64 36.78
N ARG A 11 -0.13 11.85 37.29
CA ARG A 11 -0.69 13.01 36.60
C ARG A 11 0.17 14.21 37.00
N GLN A 12 0.22 15.21 36.09
CA GLN A 12 0.87 16.53 36.18
C GLN A 12 2.35 16.53 35.73
N GLU A 13 2.86 17.50 34.97
CA GLU A 13 2.53 18.93 34.91
C GLU A 13 2.68 19.51 33.48
N LEU A 14 1.70 20.34 33.10
CA LEU A 14 1.78 21.33 32.04
C LEU A 14 2.57 22.54 32.57
N ARG A 15 3.55 23.04 31.81
CA ARG A 15 4.08 24.40 31.96
C ARG A 15 3.92 25.17 30.66
N ALA A 16 3.29 26.33 30.78
CA ALA A 16 3.09 27.32 29.73
C ALA A 16 3.96 28.57 29.97
N ALA A 17 4.17 29.29 28.86
CA ALA A 17 4.57 30.70 28.70
C ALA A 17 6.08 31.05 28.87
N PRO A 18 6.61 32.11 28.20
CA PRO A 18 5.89 33.27 27.64
C PRO A 18 6.33 33.76 26.22
N GLY A 19 5.48 34.59 25.58
CA GLY A 19 5.90 35.60 24.57
C GLY A 19 6.54 36.83 25.26
N PRO A 20 6.84 37.99 24.61
CA PRO A 20 6.19 38.58 23.43
C PRO A 20 7.16 39.39 22.49
N ALA A 21 6.58 40.31 21.70
CA ALA A 21 7.16 41.40 20.87
C ALA A 21 7.57 41.00 19.44
N GLY A 22 7.17 41.68 18.36
CA GLY A 22 6.45 42.95 18.17
C GLY A 22 7.02 43.66 16.93
N ARG A 23 6.15 44.35 16.16
CA ARG A 23 6.41 45.32 15.06
C ARG A 23 6.82 44.72 13.70
N GLU A 24 6.42 45.24 12.55
CA GLU A 24 5.61 46.40 12.16
C GLU A 24 5.09 46.12 10.73
N ALA A 25 3.89 46.60 10.42
CA ALA A 25 3.31 46.55 9.09
C ALA A 25 3.76 47.76 8.28
N GLU A 26 4.34 47.55 7.09
CA GLU A 26 4.44 48.59 6.07
C GLU A 26 3.97 48.08 4.71
N ARG A 27 3.03 48.83 4.14
CA ARG A 27 2.54 48.77 2.77
C ARG A 27 2.09 50.21 2.44
N PRO A 28 1.90 50.57 1.16
CA PRO A 28 2.88 50.91 0.12
C PRO A 28 2.75 52.41 -0.28
N PRO A 29 3.48 52.91 -1.30
CA PRO A 29 2.99 54.04 -2.07
C PRO A 29 2.46 53.63 -3.45
N ARG A 30 1.28 54.17 -3.76
CA ARG A 30 0.67 54.26 -5.08
C ARG A 30 1.42 55.28 -5.94
N GLY A 31 1.44 55.08 -7.25
CA GLY A 31 1.66 56.17 -8.20
C GLY A 31 1.94 55.68 -9.62
N GLY A 32 1.11 56.08 -10.58
CA GLY A 32 1.44 55.97 -12.01
C GLY A 32 0.26 55.71 -12.94
N ALA A 33 -0.63 56.69 -13.09
CA ALA A 33 -1.59 56.72 -14.18
C ALA A 33 -0.87 56.91 -15.52
N GLY A 34 -1.20 56.10 -16.53
CA GLY A 34 -0.59 56.15 -17.86
C GLY A 34 -1.50 55.61 -18.95
N ARG A 35 -2.47 56.45 -19.37
CA ARG A 35 -2.92 56.71 -20.75
C ARG A 35 -3.21 55.51 -21.69
N ALA A 36 -4.48 55.36 -22.02
CA ALA A 36 -4.99 54.54 -23.13
C ALA A 36 -4.78 55.20 -24.51
N LEU A 37 -4.46 54.39 -25.52
CA LEU A 37 -4.64 54.66 -26.97
C LEU A 37 -4.91 53.32 -27.71
N PRO A 38 -5.50 53.34 -28.92
CA PRO A 38 -6.54 52.37 -29.32
C PRO A 38 -6.09 51.29 -30.33
N GLY A 39 -6.86 50.20 -30.34
CA GLY A 39 -7.32 49.53 -31.56
C GLY A 39 -6.32 48.68 -32.35
N ALA A 40 -6.22 47.40 -31.99
CA ALA A 40 -5.79 46.35 -32.92
C ALA A 40 -6.63 45.08 -32.67
N GLY A 41 -7.15 44.51 -33.76
CA GLY A 41 -8.25 43.55 -33.77
C GLY A 41 -8.03 42.28 -32.94
N ARG A 42 -9.01 41.97 -32.10
CA ARG A 42 -9.14 40.64 -31.47
C ARG A 42 -9.65 39.65 -32.51
N ARG A 43 -8.75 38.93 -33.18
CA ARG A 43 -9.07 37.61 -33.72
C ARG A 43 -9.34 36.69 -32.53
N ALA A 44 -10.50 36.04 -32.52
CA ALA A 44 -10.79 34.95 -31.60
C ALA A 44 -9.77 33.84 -31.85
N ILE A 45 -8.83 33.67 -30.92
CA ILE A 45 -7.99 32.49 -30.84
C ILE A 45 -8.91 31.40 -30.28
N GLN A 46 -9.36 30.49 -31.14
CA GLN A 46 -9.95 29.24 -30.69
C GLN A 46 -8.93 28.54 -29.77
N PRO A 47 -9.31 28.12 -28.56
CA PRO A 47 -8.43 27.29 -27.76
C PRO A 47 -8.22 25.99 -28.55
N GLN A 48 -7.04 25.81 -29.11
CA GLN A 48 -6.61 24.50 -29.56
C GLN A 48 -6.52 23.61 -28.31
N PRO A 49 -6.93 22.34 -28.39
CA PRO A 49 -6.72 21.41 -27.30
C PRO A 49 -5.24 21.42 -26.95
N SER A 50 -4.94 21.82 -25.71
CA SER A 50 -3.60 21.81 -25.15
C SER A 50 -3.01 20.43 -25.37
N GLN A 51 -1.98 20.33 -26.21
CA GLN A 51 -1.18 19.11 -26.27
C GLN A 51 -0.60 18.90 -24.87
N ALA A 52 -0.91 17.74 -24.29
CA ALA A 52 -0.35 17.33 -23.00
C ALA A 52 1.17 17.47 -23.08
N THR A 53 1.73 18.25 -22.16
CA THR A 53 3.17 18.35 -21.99
C THR A 53 3.72 16.99 -21.55
N PRO A 54 4.86 16.52 -22.07
CA PRO A 54 5.49 15.29 -21.61
C PRO A 54 6.12 15.54 -20.24
N ASN A 55 5.31 15.50 -19.18
CA ASN A 55 5.78 15.51 -17.80
C ASN A 55 4.98 14.57 -16.87
N ASP A 56 4.21 13.64 -17.42
CA ASP A 56 3.48 12.62 -16.65
C ASP A 56 4.38 11.45 -16.21
N ALA A 57 5.69 11.70 -16.04
CA ALA A 57 6.70 10.69 -15.75
C ALA A 57 6.62 10.09 -14.32
N HIS A 58 5.53 10.31 -13.58
CA HIS A 58 5.35 9.82 -12.21
C HIS A 58 3.97 9.23 -11.91
N SER A 59 3.07 9.05 -12.88
CA SER A 59 1.87 8.26 -12.62
C SER A 59 2.29 6.80 -12.51
N LYS A 60 2.51 6.32 -11.28
CA LYS A 60 2.72 4.90 -11.00
C LYS A 60 1.41 4.17 -11.34
N PRO A 61 1.33 3.42 -12.46
CA PRO A 61 0.05 2.90 -12.93
C PRO A 61 -0.48 1.76 -12.04
N LEU A 62 0.36 1.20 -11.16
CA LEU A 62 0.02 0.05 -10.34
C LEU A 62 0.29 0.32 -8.85
N ALA A 63 -0.74 0.13 -8.03
CA ALA A 63 -0.62 0.11 -6.57
C ALA A 63 -0.39 -1.33 -6.07
N LEU A 64 0.35 -1.47 -4.97
CA LEU A 64 0.53 -2.71 -4.22
C LEU A 64 -0.21 -2.60 -2.89
N LEU A 65 -1.11 -3.53 -2.61
CA LEU A 65 -1.72 -3.72 -1.31
C LEU A 65 -1.04 -4.87 -0.57
N LEU A 66 -0.57 -4.58 0.65
CA LEU A 66 -0.12 -5.54 1.65
C LEU A 66 -1.17 -5.64 2.77
N PRO A 67 -2.03 -6.66 2.77
CA PRO A 67 -2.98 -6.86 3.86
C PRO A 67 -2.25 -7.30 5.13
N ALA A 68 -2.14 -6.39 6.11
CA ALA A 68 -1.41 -6.62 7.36
C ALA A 68 -2.26 -6.28 8.59
N ALA A 69 -3.60 -6.33 8.47
CA ALA A 69 -4.54 -6.11 9.56
C ALA A 69 -4.98 -7.41 10.27
N GLY A 70 -4.61 -8.59 9.74
CA GLY A 70 -5.03 -9.89 10.28
C GLY A 70 -4.43 -10.21 11.65
N SER A 71 -5.13 -10.98 12.48
CA SER A 71 -4.79 -11.22 13.89
C SER A 71 -3.66 -12.21 14.15
N ALA A 72 -3.09 -12.85 13.13
CA ALA A 72 -2.00 -13.85 13.24
C ALA A 72 -2.22 -14.94 14.32
N THR A 73 -3.47 -15.31 14.59
CA THR A 73 -3.83 -16.20 15.71
C THR A 73 -3.14 -17.56 15.70
N ARG A 74 -2.80 -18.08 14.52
CA ARG A 74 -2.09 -19.36 14.35
C ARG A 74 -0.63 -19.33 14.79
N MET A 75 -0.06 -18.14 15.00
CA MET A 75 1.31 -17.93 15.49
C MET A 75 1.46 -18.10 17.02
N ARG A 76 0.37 -18.40 17.75
CA ARG A 76 0.40 -18.74 19.18
C ARG A 76 1.18 -17.74 20.05
N GLY A 77 0.91 -16.46 19.85
CA GLY A 77 1.52 -15.35 20.60
C GLY A 77 2.62 -14.59 19.84
N GLY A 78 3.08 -15.12 18.70
CA GLY A 78 3.93 -14.39 17.75
C GLY A 78 3.13 -13.60 16.71
N ASP A 79 3.85 -12.81 15.92
CA ASP A 79 3.30 -12.10 14.76
C ASP A 79 4.17 -12.41 13.54
N LYS A 80 3.64 -13.20 12.60
CA LYS A 80 4.34 -13.62 11.37
C LYS A 80 4.90 -12.45 10.57
N LEU A 81 4.29 -11.27 10.66
CA LEU A 81 4.72 -10.08 9.92
C LEU A 81 5.87 -9.32 10.60
N LEU A 82 6.19 -9.67 11.85
CA LEU A 82 7.30 -9.13 12.63
C LEU A 82 8.50 -10.09 12.67
N GLU A 83 8.32 -11.35 12.27
CA GLU A 83 9.43 -12.29 12.12
C GLU A 83 10.45 -11.79 11.10
N GLU A 84 11.73 -12.00 11.39
CA GLU A 84 12.81 -11.48 10.56
C GLU A 84 13.19 -12.43 9.42
N VAL A 85 13.43 -11.84 8.26
CA VAL A 85 14.02 -12.46 7.08
C VAL A 85 15.23 -11.63 6.68
N GLY A 86 16.43 -12.21 6.80
CA GLY A 86 17.68 -11.48 6.51
C GLY A 86 17.93 -10.30 7.47
N GLY A 87 17.42 -10.35 8.70
CA GLY A 87 17.57 -9.30 9.71
C GLY A 87 16.59 -8.13 9.58
N GLU A 88 15.59 -8.22 8.71
CA GLU A 88 14.53 -7.22 8.56
C GLU A 88 13.15 -7.85 8.83
N PRO A 89 12.24 -7.18 9.57
CA PRO A 89 10.87 -7.65 9.74
C PRO A 89 10.18 -7.86 8.39
N LEU A 90 9.50 -9.01 8.22
CA LEU A 90 8.92 -9.41 6.94
C LEU A 90 8.03 -8.32 6.31
N LEU A 91 7.18 -7.65 7.10
CA LEU A 91 6.33 -6.59 6.57
C LEU A 91 7.12 -5.41 5.98
N ALA A 92 8.19 -4.99 6.66
CA ALA A 92 9.06 -3.91 6.19
C ALA A 92 9.79 -4.32 4.91
N ARG A 93 10.26 -5.56 4.86
CA ARG A 93 10.89 -6.15 3.67
C ARG A 93 9.95 -6.18 2.47
N GLN A 94 8.71 -6.66 2.64
CA GLN A 94 7.72 -6.67 1.54
C GLN A 94 7.35 -5.25 1.08
N ALA A 95 7.20 -4.31 2.01
CA ALA A 95 6.96 -2.91 1.68
C ALA A 95 8.12 -2.30 0.89
N ARG A 96 9.36 -2.54 1.32
CA ARG A 96 10.57 -2.09 0.64
C ARG A 96 10.70 -2.71 -0.75
N ALA A 97 10.38 -3.98 -0.92
CA ALA A 97 10.37 -4.66 -2.21
C ALA A 97 9.38 -3.98 -3.19
N GLY A 98 8.16 -3.66 -2.72
CA GLY A 98 7.17 -2.93 -3.53
C GLY A 98 7.65 -1.53 -3.95
N LEU A 99 8.31 -0.80 -3.03
CA LEU A 99 8.87 0.52 -3.33
C LEU A 99 10.03 0.42 -4.34
N ALA A 100 10.91 -0.56 -4.19
CA ALA A 100 12.01 -0.81 -5.11
C ALA A 100 11.51 -1.22 -6.51
N ALA A 101 10.35 -1.89 -6.59
CA ALA A 101 9.66 -2.18 -7.84
C ALA A 101 8.94 -0.96 -8.47
N GLY A 102 9.06 0.23 -7.87
CA GLY A 102 8.45 1.46 -8.38
C GLY A 102 6.95 1.59 -8.12
N LEU A 103 6.36 0.74 -7.28
CA LEU A 103 4.92 0.71 -7.01
C LEU A 103 4.50 1.78 -5.98
N THR A 104 3.20 2.10 -5.96
CA THR A 104 2.58 2.81 -4.84
C THR A 104 2.19 1.78 -3.79
N VAL A 105 2.84 1.78 -2.63
CA VAL A 105 2.64 0.75 -1.62
C VAL A 105 1.62 1.20 -0.57
N ILE A 106 0.58 0.39 -0.39
CA ILE A 106 -0.50 0.56 0.57
C ILE A 106 -0.42 -0.60 1.56
N VAL A 107 -0.41 -0.30 2.85
CA VAL A 107 -0.36 -1.30 3.92
C VAL A 107 -1.55 -1.10 4.84
N THR A 108 -2.41 -2.12 4.96
CA THR A 108 -3.50 -2.09 5.95
C THR A 108 -3.02 -2.65 7.27
N LEU A 109 -3.39 -2.00 8.38
CA LEU A 109 -2.95 -2.35 9.73
C LEU A 109 -4.16 -2.45 10.66
N PRO A 110 -4.10 -3.20 11.78
CA PRO A 110 -5.21 -3.20 12.74
C PRO A 110 -5.47 -1.80 13.31
N ALA A 111 -4.39 -1.08 13.61
CA ALA A 111 -4.34 0.31 13.99
C ALA A 111 -3.00 0.91 13.55
N LEU A 112 -2.91 2.24 13.45
CA LEU A 112 -1.67 2.91 13.02
C LEU A 112 -0.52 2.77 14.04
N ASP A 113 -0.85 2.64 15.31
CA ASP A 113 0.07 2.44 16.44
C ASP A 113 0.36 0.97 16.76
N HIS A 114 -0.23 0.02 15.99
CA HIS A 114 0.10 -1.39 16.10
C HIS A 114 1.61 -1.62 15.86
N PRO A 115 2.28 -2.59 16.51
CA PRO A 115 3.73 -2.83 16.33
C PRO A 115 4.18 -2.97 14.87
N ARG A 116 3.34 -3.57 14.01
CA ARG A 116 3.53 -3.62 12.54
C ARG A 116 3.70 -2.24 11.89
N GLY A 117 3.02 -1.21 12.38
CA GLY A 117 3.14 0.15 11.87
C GLY A 117 4.51 0.77 12.15
N ALA A 118 5.18 0.35 13.23
CA ALA A 118 6.52 0.84 13.58
C ALA A 118 7.61 0.30 12.62
N THR A 119 7.44 -0.90 12.07
CA THR A 119 8.40 -1.48 11.11
C THR A 119 8.42 -0.73 9.77
N LEU A 120 7.36 0.03 9.48
CA LEU A 120 7.21 0.84 8.26
C LEU A 120 7.78 2.26 8.41
N ALA A 121 8.33 2.61 9.58
CA ALA A 121 8.86 3.95 9.82
C ALA A 121 9.97 4.30 8.81
N GLY A 122 9.85 5.48 8.18
CA GLY A 122 10.81 5.95 7.17
C GLY A 122 10.60 5.37 5.75
N LEU A 123 9.60 4.50 5.55
CA LEU A 123 9.20 4.06 4.22
C LEU A 123 8.08 4.96 3.66
N ASP A 124 8.15 5.27 2.36
CA ASP A 124 7.14 6.05 1.64
C ASP A 124 5.92 5.18 1.30
N VAL A 125 5.15 4.80 2.33
CA VAL A 125 3.99 3.91 2.20
C VAL A 125 2.71 4.55 2.73
N ILE A 126 1.59 4.23 2.11
CA ILE A 126 0.26 4.63 2.57
C ILE A 126 -0.20 3.64 3.64
N ARG A 127 -0.25 4.07 4.90
CA ARG A 127 -0.71 3.26 6.04
C ARG A 127 -2.19 3.48 6.28
N VAL A 128 -2.97 2.41 6.27
CA VAL A 128 -4.44 2.47 6.40
C VAL A 128 -4.88 1.65 7.61
N PRO A 129 -5.46 2.26 8.66
CA PRO A 129 -6.01 1.50 9.78
C PRO A 129 -7.31 0.81 9.38
N VAL A 130 -7.48 -0.43 9.82
CA VAL A 130 -8.67 -1.27 9.61
C VAL A 130 -9.10 -1.79 10.99
N PRO A 131 -9.79 -0.95 11.79
CA PRO A 131 -10.19 -1.31 13.15
C PRO A 131 -11.17 -2.50 13.17
N ASP A 132 -11.98 -2.64 12.11
CA ASP A 132 -12.93 -3.74 11.91
C ASP A 132 -12.27 -4.97 11.25
N ALA A 133 -10.99 -5.24 11.54
CA ALA A 133 -10.28 -6.39 10.97
C ALA A 133 -10.94 -7.74 11.30
N ALA A 134 -11.86 -7.78 12.27
CA ALA A 134 -12.73 -8.92 12.55
C ALA A 134 -13.64 -9.30 11.36
N GLU A 135 -13.89 -8.39 10.42
CA GLU A 135 -14.59 -8.68 9.16
C GLU A 135 -13.72 -9.43 8.14
N GLY A 136 -12.47 -9.75 8.47
CA GLY A 136 -11.60 -10.58 7.66
C GLY A 136 -10.87 -9.83 6.54
N MET A 137 -10.42 -10.60 5.55
CA MET A 137 -9.59 -10.10 4.44
C MET A 137 -10.32 -9.04 3.59
N ALA A 138 -11.65 -9.14 3.45
CA ALA A 138 -12.44 -8.18 2.67
C ALA A 138 -12.28 -6.74 3.18
N ALA A 139 -12.27 -6.51 4.49
CA ALA A 139 -12.12 -5.16 5.05
C ALA A 139 -10.77 -4.53 4.68
N SER A 140 -9.70 -5.31 4.69
CA SER A 140 -8.38 -4.86 4.22
C SER A 140 -8.39 -4.53 2.73
N ILE A 141 -9.02 -5.36 1.90
CA ILE A 141 -9.11 -5.11 0.46
C ILE A 141 -9.90 -3.84 0.17
N ARG A 142 -11.08 -3.65 0.80
CA ARG A 142 -11.89 -2.44 0.61
C ARG A 142 -11.13 -1.18 1.04
N ALA A 143 -10.45 -1.23 2.19
CA ALA A 143 -9.64 -0.12 2.68
C ALA A 143 -8.46 0.18 1.74
N GLY A 144 -7.81 -0.85 1.19
CA GLY A 144 -6.76 -0.73 0.19
C GLY A 144 -7.25 -0.07 -1.10
N VAL A 145 -8.40 -0.53 -1.64
CA VAL A 145 -9.02 0.07 -2.84
C VAL A 145 -9.38 1.53 -2.60
N ALA A 146 -9.93 1.88 -1.44
CA ALA A 146 -10.28 3.26 -1.11
C ALA A 146 -9.05 4.18 -0.96
N ALA A 147 -7.88 3.62 -0.66
CA ALA A 147 -6.62 4.34 -0.55
C ALA A 147 -5.80 4.38 -1.86
N CYS A 148 -6.25 3.68 -2.91
CA CYS A 148 -5.60 3.73 -4.21
C CYS A 148 -5.65 5.15 -4.80
N PRO A 149 -4.56 5.62 -5.43
CA PRO A 149 -4.59 6.83 -6.24
C PRO A 149 -5.66 6.78 -7.33
N GLU A 150 -6.20 7.94 -7.70
CA GLU A 150 -7.25 8.01 -8.72
C GLU A 150 -6.75 7.50 -10.07
N GLU A 151 -5.47 7.71 -10.37
CA GLU A 151 -4.79 7.35 -11.61
C GLU A 151 -4.32 5.88 -11.64
N ALA A 152 -4.46 5.13 -10.54
CA ALA A 152 -4.05 3.73 -10.52
C ALA A 152 -4.90 2.88 -11.49
N GLU A 153 -4.23 2.28 -12.48
CA GLU A 153 -4.82 1.38 -13.48
C GLU A 153 -5.05 -0.03 -12.95
N GLY A 154 -4.39 -0.40 -11.85
CA GLY A 154 -4.58 -1.69 -11.21
C GLY A 154 -4.19 -1.71 -9.74
N LEU A 155 -4.53 -2.81 -9.08
CA LEU A 155 -4.16 -3.13 -7.70
C LEU A 155 -3.56 -4.53 -7.64
N MET A 156 -2.28 -4.60 -7.32
CA MET A 156 -1.61 -5.84 -6.97
C MET A 156 -1.88 -6.16 -5.51
N ILE A 157 -2.43 -7.34 -5.22
CA ILE A 157 -2.66 -7.81 -3.86
C ILE A 157 -1.64 -8.91 -3.55
N LEU A 158 -0.81 -8.66 -2.54
CA LEU A 158 0.22 -9.58 -2.04
C LEU A 158 -0.03 -9.84 -0.54
N PRO A 159 -0.35 -11.08 -0.15
CA PRO A 159 -0.26 -11.49 1.25
C PRO A 159 1.13 -11.15 1.82
N ALA A 160 1.15 -10.43 2.95
CA ALA A 160 2.40 -9.89 3.50
C ALA A 160 3.32 -10.96 4.13
N ASP A 161 2.83 -12.19 4.24
CA ASP A 161 3.47 -13.37 4.82
C ASP A 161 4.16 -14.28 3.80
N MET A 162 4.43 -13.75 2.60
CA MET A 162 5.12 -14.45 1.52
C MET A 162 6.58 -14.01 1.40
N PRO A 163 7.53 -14.63 2.12
CA PRO A 163 8.91 -14.16 2.21
C PRO A 163 9.76 -14.42 0.96
N GLU A 164 9.27 -15.20 0.00
CA GLU A 164 10.02 -15.49 -1.22
C GLU A 164 9.83 -14.42 -2.29
N ILE A 165 8.72 -13.69 -2.24
CA ILE A 165 8.44 -12.60 -3.18
C ILE A 165 9.41 -11.44 -2.94
N ASP A 166 10.15 -11.08 -3.98
CA ASP A 166 11.11 -9.97 -3.97
C ASP A 166 10.73 -8.81 -4.91
N ALA A 167 11.60 -7.79 -5.00
CA ALA A 167 11.35 -6.63 -5.86
C ALA A 167 11.34 -6.98 -7.36
N GLY A 168 12.13 -7.98 -7.78
CA GLY A 168 12.18 -8.45 -9.16
C GLY A 168 10.89 -9.16 -9.56
N ASP A 169 10.32 -9.96 -8.68
CA ASP A 169 9.01 -10.60 -8.87
C ASP A 169 7.90 -9.56 -9.06
N LEU A 170 7.88 -8.55 -8.19
CA LEU A 170 6.89 -7.46 -8.24
C LEU A 170 7.04 -6.61 -9.49
N ALA A 171 8.27 -6.28 -9.89
CA ALA A 171 8.54 -5.57 -11.14
C ALA A 171 8.13 -6.39 -12.36
N THR A 172 8.35 -7.71 -12.34
CA THR A 172 7.95 -8.62 -13.41
C THR A 172 6.43 -8.65 -13.58
N LEU A 173 5.68 -8.75 -12.48
CA LEU A 173 4.21 -8.68 -12.52
C LEU A 173 3.71 -7.30 -12.95
N ALA A 174 4.36 -6.22 -12.54
CA ALA A 174 4.01 -4.87 -12.98
C ALA A 174 4.19 -4.70 -14.50
N ALA A 175 5.31 -5.18 -15.04
CA ALA A 175 5.58 -5.19 -16.48
C ALA A 175 4.57 -6.08 -17.23
N GLY A 176 4.32 -7.29 -16.74
CA GLY A 176 3.35 -8.20 -17.35
C GLY A 176 1.91 -7.66 -17.34
N PHE A 177 1.54 -6.89 -16.32
CA PHE A 177 0.23 -6.23 -16.27
C PHE A 177 0.14 -5.08 -17.27
N ALA A 178 1.21 -4.31 -17.45
CA ALA A 178 1.26 -3.21 -18.41
C ALA A 178 1.07 -3.66 -19.88
N GLU A 179 1.34 -4.93 -20.20
CA GLU A 179 1.06 -5.49 -21.53
C GLU A 179 -0.45 -5.62 -21.83
N ASP A 180 -1.28 -5.81 -20.81
CA ASP A 180 -2.74 -5.92 -20.95
C ASP A 180 -3.45 -5.49 -19.65
N PRO A 181 -3.56 -4.18 -19.40
CA PRO A 181 -4.08 -3.63 -18.14
C PRO A 181 -5.59 -3.85 -17.94
N ALA A 182 -6.27 -4.47 -18.91
CA ALA A 182 -7.69 -4.83 -18.81
C ALA A 182 -7.91 -6.23 -18.21
N ARG A 183 -6.88 -7.09 -18.18
CA ARG A 183 -7.00 -8.48 -17.69
C ARG A 183 -6.41 -8.62 -16.29
N VAL A 184 -6.95 -9.60 -15.57
CA VAL A 184 -6.35 -10.04 -14.32
C VAL A 184 -5.04 -10.75 -14.64
N LEU A 185 -3.98 -10.42 -13.92
CA LEU A 185 -2.71 -11.15 -13.97
C LEU A 185 -2.50 -11.87 -12.65
N ARG A 186 -2.16 -13.15 -12.68
CA ARG A 186 -1.93 -13.96 -11.50
C ARG A 186 -0.58 -14.64 -11.57
N ALA A 187 0.22 -14.47 -10.51
CA ALA A 187 1.46 -15.19 -10.36
C ALA A 187 1.21 -16.70 -10.20
N THR A 188 2.12 -17.50 -10.72
CA THR A 188 2.15 -18.95 -10.53
C THR A 188 3.54 -19.42 -10.12
N GLY A 189 3.64 -20.62 -9.56
CA GLY A 189 4.91 -21.33 -9.56
C GLY A 189 5.34 -21.68 -11.00
N GLU A 190 6.58 -22.13 -11.16
CA GLU A 190 7.09 -22.61 -12.45
C GLU A 190 6.28 -23.78 -13.02
N ASP A 191 5.66 -24.58 -12.15
CA ASP A 191 4.78 -25.70 -12.50
C ASP A 191 3.36 -25.25 -12.92
N GLY A 192 3.09 -23.95 -12.96
CA GLY A 192 1.79 -23.37 -13.29
C GLY A 192 0.79 -23.37 -12.13
N THR A 193 1.18 -23.82 -10.93
CA THR A 193 0.31 -23.79 -9.75
C THR A 193 -0.10 -22.34 -9.46
N PRO A 194 -1.41 -22.03 -9.41
CA PRO A 194 -1.85 -20.65 -9.20
C PRO A 194 -1.53 -20.14 -7.79
N GLY A 195 -0.83 -19.01 -7.72
CA GLY A 195 -0.33 -18.41 -6.48
C GLY A 195 -0.73 -16.95 -6.31
N HIS A 196 0.16 -16.21 -5.65
CA HIS A 196 0.14 -14.77 -5.38
C HIS A 196 1.49 -14.14 -5.76
N PRO A 197 1.59 -12.83 -6.00
CA PRO A 197 0.52 -11.83 -6.03
C PRO A 197 -0.52 -12.03 -7.15
N VAL A 198 -1.65 -11.33 -7.01
CA VAL A 198 -2.65 -11.20 -8.06
C VAL A 198 -2.89 -9.73 -8.36
N VAL A 199 -2.83 -9.34 -9.63
CA VAL A 199 -3.08 -7.98 -10.11
C VAL A 199 -4.49 -7.88 -10.66
N PHE A 200 -5.27 -6.99 -10.08
CA PHE A 200 -6.64 -6.71 -10.48
C PHE A 200 -6.70 -5.38 -11.25
N PRO A 201 -7.25 -5.37 -12.48
CA PRO A 201 -7.43 -4.14 -13.25
C PRO A 201 -8.43 -3.20 -12.59
N ARG A 202 -8.32 -1.89 -12.87
CA ARG A 202 -9.18 -0.83 -12.31
C ARG A 202 -10.68 -1.11 -12.48
N ARG A 203 -11.08 -1.74 -13.58
CA ARG A 203 -12.49 -2.14 -13.82
C ARG A 203 -13.07 -3.05 -12.72
N LEU A 204 -12.22 -3.76 -11.97
CA LEU A 204 -12.61 -4.64 -10.88
C LEU A 204 -12.59 -3.97 -9.50
N PHE A 205 -12.20 -2.69 -9.39
CA PHE A 205 -12.15 -2.00 -8.09
C PHE A 205 -13.53 -1.92 -7.44
N ALA A 206 -14.60 -1.72 -8.22
CA ALA A 206 -15.96 -1.74 -7.69
C ALA A 206 -16.35 -3.11 -7.10
N ALA A 207 -15.92 -4.20 -7.73
CA ALA A 207 -16.14 -5.55 -7.22
C ALA A 207 -15.32 -5.82 -5.94
N LEU A 208 -14.05 -5.40 -5.93
CA LEU A 208 -13.19 -5.48 -4.74
C LEU A 208 -13.75 -4.67 -3.56
N ALA A 209 -14.27 -3.47 -3.83
CA ALA A 209 -14.90 -2.60 -2.83
C ALA A 209 -16.21 -3.18 -2.27
N ALA A 210 -16.82 -4.16 -2.96
CA ALA A 210 -18.08 -4.79 -2.54
C ALA A 210 -17.89 -6.11 -1.78
N LEU A 211 -16.65 -6.60 -1.60
CA LEU A 211 -16.35 -7.83 -0.87
C LEU A 211 -16.85 -7.78 0.58
N LYS A 212 -17.31 -8.93 1.12
CA LYS A 212 -17.85 -9.06 2.48
C LYS A 212 -17.31 -10.30 3.18
N GLY A 213 -17.24 -10.22 4.52
CA GLY A 213 -16.78 -11.32 5.36
C GLY A 213 -15.37 -11.80 5.01
N ASP A 214 -15.13 -13.09 5.20
CA ASP A 214 -13.82 -13.70 4.93
C ASP A 214 -13.54 -13.96 3.44
N GLU A 215 -14.37 -13.44 2.53
CA GLU A 215 -14.12 -13.54 1.10
C GLU A 215 -12.85 -12.76 0.73
N GLY A 216 -11.77 -13.48 0.44
CA GLY A 216 -10.63 -12.92 -0.27
C GLY A 216 -10.98 -12.60 -1.73
N ALA A 217 -10.10 -11.87 -2.41
CA ALA A 217 -10.29 -11.49 -3.81
C ALA A 217 -10.37 -12.69 -4.80
N ARG A 218 -10.19 -13.93 -4.32
CA ARG A 218 -10.34 -15.15 -5.13
C ARG A 218 -11.75 -15.31 -5.71
N SER A 219 -12.79 -14.84 -5.03
CA SER A 219 -14.17 -14.92 -5.55
C SER A 219 -14.35 -14.11 -6.83
N ILE A 220 -13.63 -12.99 -6.97
CA ILE A 220 -13.65 -12.12 -8.15
C ILE A 220 -12.99 -12.77 -9.36
N LEU A 221 -12.09 -13.73 -9.17
CA LEU A 221 -11.45 -14.46 -10.28
C LEU A 221 -12.43 -15.36 -11.04
N LYS A 222 -13.59 -15.67 -10.45
CA LYS A 222 -14.55 -16.58 -11.07
C LYS A 222 -15.20 -15.90 -12.29
N GLY A 223 -14.92 -16.45 -13.48
CA GLY A 223 -15.46 -15.94 -14.74
C GLY A 223 -14.59 -14.88 -15.41
N GLU A 224 -13.44 -14.55 -14.83
CA GLU A 224 -12.44 -13.68 -15.44
C GLU A 224 -11.48 -14.48 -16.33
N ASP A 225 -11.06 -13.87 -17.44
CA ASP A 225 -9.95 -14.36 -18.24
C ASP A 225 -8.63 -13.95 -17.58
N VAL A 226 -8.09 -14.86 -16.76
CA VAL A 226 -6.89 -14.64 -15.95
C VAL A 226 -5.65 -15.02 -16.76
N ARG A 227 -4.76 -14.04 -16.98
CA ARG A 227 -3.40 -14.30 -17.46
C ARG A 227 -2.56 -14.86 -16.33
N LEU A 228 -1.79 -15.90 -16.62
CA LEU A 228 -0.86 -16.49 -15.68
C LEU A 228 0.57 -16.04 -16.01
N LEU A 229 1.36 -15.72 -14.98
CA LEU A 229 2.76 -15.38 -15.10
C LEU A 229 3.56 -16.21 -14.09
N ALA A 230 4.48 -17.04 -14.57
CA ALA A 230 5.32 -17.85 -13.70
C ALA A 230 6.41 -17.01 -13.04
N LEU A 231 6.56 -17.17 -11.73
CA LEU A 231 7.68 -16.66 -10.96
C LEU A 231 8.69 -17.78 -10.66
N PRO A 232 9.96 -17.46 -10.34
CA PRO A 232 11.00 -18.45 -10.08
C PRO A 232 10.60 -19.45 -8.98
N GLY A 233 10.88 -20.73 -9.25
CA GLY A 233 10.59 -21.85 -8.35
C GLY A 233 9.18 -21.80 -7.73
N ARG A 234 9.14 -21.54 -6.42
CA ARG A 234 7.93 -21.51 -5.60
C ARG A 234 7.61 -20.14 -5.00
N HIS A 235 8.23 -19.07 -5.51
CA HIS A 235 8.06 -17.73 -4.94
C HIS A 235 6.59 -17.32 -4.79
N ALA A 236 5.76 -17.68 -5.78
CA ALA A 236 4.33 -17.38 -5.79
C ALA A 236 3.47 -18.19 -4.81
N LEU A 237 4.04 -19.19 -4.13
CA LEU A 237 3.30 -20.25 -3.43
C LEU A 237 3.64 -20.37 -1.95
N THR A 238 4.69 -19.70 -1.48
CA THR A 238 5.23 -19.89 -0.13
C THR A 238 4.67 -18.83 0.82
N ASP A 239 3.63 -19.17 1.57
CA ASP A 239 3.08 -18.41 2.69
C ASP A 239 3.42 -19.05 4.05
N LEU A 240 3.71 -18.23 5.06
CA LEU A 240 4.13 -18.71 6.39
C LEU A 240 3.11 -18.34 7.47
N ASP A 241 2.23 -19.28 7.81
CA ASP A 241 1.11 -19.06 8.71
C ASP A 241 1.37 -19.47 10.16
N THR A 242 2.31 -20.39 10.38
CA THR A 242 2.58 -21.01 11.68
C THR A 242 4.07 -20.97 12.05
N PRO A 243 4.42 -21.10 13.35
CA PRO A 243 5.81 -21.22 13.77
C PRO A 243 6.52 -22.40 13.11
N GLU A 244 5.80 -23.49 12.84
CA GLU A 244 6.29 -24.66 12.11
C GLU A 244 6.66 -24.32 10.67
N ASP A 245 5.82 -23.55 9.96
CA ASP A 245 6.11 -23.11 8.58
C ASP A 245 7.38 -22.26 8.56
N TRP A 246 7.52 -21.33 9.52
CA TRP A 246 8.71 -20.50 9.68
C TRP A 246 9.97 -21.33 9.94
N ALA A 247 9.89 -22.32 10.85
CA ALA A 247 11.02 -23.18 11.15
C ALA A 247 11.45 -24.02 9.94
N ALA A 248 10.50 -24.62 9.23
CA ALA A 248 10.76 -25.39 8.02
C ALA A 248 11.38 -24.52 6.92
N TRP A 249 10.83 -23.32 6.70
CA TRP A 249 11.31 -22.37 5.71
C TRP A 249 12.72 -21.84 6.01
N ARG A 250 13.08 -21.64 7.29
CA ARG A 250 14.44 -21.25 7.71
C ARG A 250 15.45 -22.38 7.49
N ALA A 251 15.04 -23.62 7.71
CA ALA A 251 15.90 -24.79 7.55
C ALA A 251 16.35 -24.98 6.09
N THR A 252 15.50 -24.64 5.10
CA THR A 252 15.87 -24.74 3.68
C THR A 252 16.86 -23.67 3.21
N ARG A 253 17.13 -22.65 4.04
CA ARG A 253 17.98 -21.48 3.71
C ARG A 253 19.28 -21.41 4.48
N SER A 254 19.42 -22.25 5.49
CA SER A 254 20.62 -22.33 6.34
C SER A 254 21.62 -23.38 5.84
N GLY A 255 21.42 -23.92 4.63
CA GLY A 255 22.22 -24.95 3.99
C GLY A 255 22.86 -24.50 2.69
#